data_AF-A0A7C6PPS0-F1
#
_entry.id   AF-A0A7C6PPS0-F1
#
_cell.length_a   1.000
_cell.length_b   1.000
_cell.length_c   1.000
_cell.angle_alpha   90.00
_cell.angle_beta   90.00
_cell.angle_gamma   90.00
#
_symmetry.space_group_name_H-M   'P 1'
#
loop_
_entity.id
_entity.type
_entity.pdbx_description
1 polymer ?
#
loop_
_entity_poly.entity_id
_entity_poly.type
_entity_poly.pdbx_seq_one_letter_code
_entity_poly.pdbx_strand_id
1 'polypeptide(L)'
;MPTWVRQVISFLTDDQVIEPLILLAAVLAGREYHRSRRVQVLADLTIDLVDFIEEHYREWGIRGPQKMERFVKLFISEFRKRTGHPPSRAEIESARLRAEAYVQRIRREAIVAQALRREPRSARPRPGLVA
;
A
#
# COMPACT_ATOMS: atom_id res chain seq x y z
N MET A 1 -38.36 -1.39 27.67
CA MET A 1 -37.26 -2.31 27.29
C MET A 1 -37.66 -3.73 27.67
N PRO A 2 -37.47 -4.71 26.78
CA PRO A 2 -37.75 -6.11 27.10
C PRO A 2 -36.88 -6.60 28.27
N THR A 3 -37.43 -7.44 29.13
CA THR A 3 -36.76 -7.98 30.33
C THR A 3 -35.48 -8.74 30.00
N TRP A 4 -35.47 -9.48 28.90
CA TRP A 4 -34.28 -10.20 28.42
C TRP A 4 -33.12 -9.26 28.07
N VAL A 5 -33.40 -8.06 27.55
CA VAL A 5 -32.37 -7.05 27.23
C VAL A 5 -31.71 -6.52 28.50
N ARG A 6 -32.49 -6.24 29.55
CA ARG A 6 -31.95 -5.83 30.85
C ARG A 6 -31.08 -6.90 31.49
N GLN A 7 -31.47 -8.18 31.34
CA GLN A 7 -30.70 -9.31 31.87
C GLN A 7 -29.35 -9.47 31.17
N VAL A 8 -29.33 -9.33 29.84
CA VAL A 8 -28.08 -9.38 29.06
C VAL A 8 -27.18 -8.19 29.40
N ILE A 9 -27.74 -6.98 29.50
CA ILE A 9 -26.98 -5.80 29.92
C ILE A 9 -26.43 -5.98 31.33
N SER A 10 -27.24 -6.43 32.29
CA SER A 10 -26.81 -6.69 33.67
C SER A 10 -25.67 -7.71 33.74
N PHE A 11 -25.73 -8.77 32.94
CA PHE A 11 -24.68 -9.79 32.88
C PHE A 11 -23.40 -9.28 32.21
N LEU A 12 -23.53 -8.50 31.14
CA LEU A 12 -22.39 -7.87 30.46
C LEU A 12 -21.77 -6.72 31.26
N THR A 13 -22.51 -6.15 32.22
CA THR A 13 -22.05 -5.04 33.07
C THR A 13 -21.59 -5.50 34.46
N ASP A 14 -21.61 -6.81 34.73
CA ASP A 14 -21.07 -7.38 35.95
C ASP A 14 -19.53 -7.25 35.92
N ASP A 15 -18.91 -6.76 37.00
CA ASP A 15 -17.47 -6.48 37.07
C ASP A 15 -16.63 -7.73 36.75
N GLN A 16 -17.11 -8.91 37.14
CA GLN A 16 -16.44 -10.19 36.88
C GLN A 16 -16.44 -10.59 35.39
N VAL A 17 -17.32 -9.98 34.58
CA VAL A 17 -17.50 -10.26 33.15
C VAL A 17 -16.95 -9.11 32.30
N ILE A 18 -17.06 -7.86 32.75
CA ILE A 18 -16.52 -6.68 32.08
C ILE A 18 -15.00 -6.79 31.91
N GLU A 19 -14.28 -7.10 32.97
CA GLU A 19 -12.81 -7.09 32.96
C GLU A 19 -12.22 -8.06 31.92
N PRO A 20 -12.61 -9.35 31.85
CA PRO A 20 -12.14 -10.24 30.81
C PRO A 20 -12.63 -9.86 29.40
N LEU A 21 -13.82 -9.26 29.28
CA LEU A 21 -14.33 -8.78 27.97
C LEU A 21 -13.53 -7.60 27.43
N ILE A 22 -13.16 -6.64 28.28
CA ILE A 22 -12.31 -5.51 27.90
C ILE A 22 -10.94 -6.01 27.44
N LEU A 23 -10.34 -6.96 28.16
CA LEU A 23 -9.07 -7.57 27.76
C LEU A 23 -9.18 -8.27 26.41
N LEU A 24 -10.23 -9.06 26.19
CA LEU A 24 -10.48 -9.71 24.90
C LEU A 24 -10.66 -8.70 23.77
N ALA A 25 -11.44 -7.64 24.00
CA ALA A 25 -11.66 -6.58 23.03
C ALA A 25 -10.35 -5.83 22.72
N ALA A 26 -9.52 -5.54 23.73
CA ALA A 26 -8.22 -4.90 23.55
C ALA A 26 -7.25 -5.78 22.74
N VAL A 27 -7.23 -7.09 22.98
CA VAL A 27 -6.42 -8.04 22.19
C VAL A 27 -6.89 -8.09 20.74
N LEU A 28 -8.21 -8.17 20.50
CA LEU A 28 -8.78 -8.18 19.15
C LEU A 28 -8.53 -6.86 18.42
N ALA A 29 -8.77 -5.72 19.08
CA ALA A 29 -8.54 -4.39 18.54
C ALA A 29 -7.05 -4.16 18.23
N GLY A 30 -6.16 -4.56 19.14
CA GLY A 30 -4.71 -4.49 18.93
C GLY A 30 -4.28 -5.35 17.74
N ARG A 31 -4.78 -6.58 17.62
CA ARG A 31 -4.47 -7.47 16.50
C ARG A 31 -4.91 -6.88 15.15
N GLU A 32 -6.11 -6.32 15.08
CA GLU A 32 -6.63 -5.69 13.86
C GLU A 32 -5.85 -4.41 13.51
N TYR A 33 -5.55 -3.59 14.51
CA TYR A 33 -4.74 -2.38 14.34
C TYR A 33 -3.33 -2.70 13.82
N HIS A 34 -2.66 -3.70 14.39
CA HIS A 34 -1.36 -4.16 13.93
C HIS A 34 -1.41 -4.69 12.49
N ARG A 35 -2.48 -5.41 12.12
CA ARG A 35 -2.66 -5.90 10.76
C ARG A 35 -2.85 -4.75 9.76
N SER A 36 -3.70 -3.79 10.09
CA SER A 36 -3.95 -2.60 9.26
C SER A 36 -2.68 -1.78 9.06
N ARG A 37 -1.92 -1.51 10.15
CA ARG A 37 -0.65 -0.78 10.09
C ARG A 37 0.40 -1.51 9.25
N ARG A 38 0.53 -2.84 9.36
CA ARG A 38 1.47 -3.61 8.52
C ARG A 38 1.14 -3.49 7.03
N VAL A 39 -0.14 -3.55 6.68
CA VAL A 39 -0.59 -3.43 5.27
C VAL A 39 -0.30 -2.03 4.73
N GLN A 40 -0.48 -0.98 5.53
CA GLN A 40 -0.12 0.40 5.17
C GLN A 40 1.40 0.53 4.97
N VAL A 41 2.20 0.09 5.95
CA VAL A 41 3.67 0.12 5.87
C VAL A 41 4.19 -0.61 4.63
N LEU A 42 3.58 -1.75 4.27
CA LEU A 42 3.92 -2.47 3.05
C LEU A 42 3.67 -1.62 1.80
N ALA A 43 2.51 -0.98 1.71
CA ALA A 43 2.15 -0.13 0.56
C ALA A 43 3.10 1.06 0.42
N ASP A 44 3.30 1.80 1.50
CA ASP A 44 4.12 3.01 1.53
C ASP A 44 5.58 2.70 1.18
N LEU A 45 6.18 1.72 1.86
CA LEU A 45 7.57 1.34 1.59
C LEU A 45 7.78 0.82 0.18
N THR A 46 6.78 0.18 -0.41
CA THR A 46 6.90 -0.33 -1.79
C THR A 46 7.08 0.83 -2.77
N ILE A 47 6.28 1.89 -2.62
CA ILE A 47 6.34 3.06 -3.51
C ILE A 47 7.65 3.83 -3.25
N ASP A 48 7.92 4.16 -1.98
CA ASP A 48 9.11 4.91 -1.56
C ASP A 48 10.40 4.27 -2.09
N LEU A 49 10.53 2.95 -1.96
CA LEU A 49 11.74 2.24 -2.38
C LEU A 49 11.86 2.08 -3.88
N VAL A 50 10.73 1.92 -4.61
CA VAL A 50 10.79 1.88 -6.07
C VAL A 50 11.25 3.22 -6.61
N ASP A 51 10.71 4.33 -6.12
CA ASP A 51 11.10 5.67 -6.55
C ASP A 51 12.58 5.93 -6.21
N PHE A 52 13.01 5.59 -4.98
CA PHE A 52 14.41 5.71 -4.57
C PHE A 52 15.38 4.93 -5.47
N ILE A 53 15.01 3.71 -5.87
CA ILE A 53 15.82 2.90 -6.78
C ILE A 53 15.80 3.47 -8.19
N GLU A 54 14.65 3.92 -8.69
CA GLU A 54 14.56 4.54 -10.01
C GLU A 54 15.35 5.85 -10.11
N GLU A 55 15.56 6.55 -9.00
CA GLU A 55 16.43 7.73 -8.95
C GLU A 55 17.93 7.35 -8.98
N HIS A 56 18.33 6.35 -8.18
CA HIS A 56 19.76 6.07 -7.94
C HIS A 56 20.35 4.89 -8.73
N TYR A 57 19.54 4.12 -9.49
CA TYR A 57 20.04 2.90 -10.13
C TYR A 57 21.20 3.14 -11.11
N ARG A 58 21.24 4.31 -11.74
CA ARG A 58 22.31 4.69 -12.68
C ARG A 58 23.64 4.86 -11.97
N GLU A 59 23.63 5.49 -10.82
CA GLU A 59 24.81 5.73 -9.98
C GLU A 59 25.35 4.42 -9.41
N TRP A 60 24.47 3.51 -9.01
CA TRP A 60 24.85 2.20 -8.51
C TRP A 60 25.22 1.20 -9.62
N GLY A 61 25.05 1.57 -10.89
CA GLY A 61 25.32 0.69 -12.03
C GLY A 61 24.40 -0.53 -12.13
N ILE A 62 23.26 -0.54 -11.42
CA ILE A 62 22.34 -1.69 -11.39
C ILE A 62 21.30 -1.62 -12.51
N ARG A 63 21.01 -2.75 -13.15
CA ARG A 63 20.05 -2.82 -14.27
C ARG A 63 19.12 -4.04 -14.18
N GLY A 64 17.93 -3.89 -14.75
CA GLY A 64 16.95 -4.96 -14.91
C GLY A 64 16.68 -5.72 -13.60
N PRO A 65 16.96 -7.04 -13.53
CA PRO A 65 16.65 -7.88 -12.37
C PRO A 65 17.37 -7.45 -11.08
N GLN A 66 18.55 -6.83 -11.19
CA GLN A 66 19.32 -6.33 -10.04
C GLN A 66 18.57 -5.23 -9.27
N LYS A 67 17.70 -4.46 -9.93
CA LYS A 67 16.83 -3.48 -9.27
C LYS A 67 15.88 -4.17 -8.30
N MET A 68 15.28 -5.29 -8.71
CA MET A 68 14.34 -6.03 -7.88
C MET A 68 15.05 -6.71 -6.69
N GLU A 69 16.25 -7.24 -6.89
CA GLU A 69 17.06 -7.78 -5.79
C GLU A 69 17.42 -6.71 -4.76
N ARG A 70 17.79 -5.51 -5.24
CA ARG A 70 18.07 -4.37 -4.38
C ARG A 70 16.82 -3.92 -3.63
N PHE A 71 15.68 -3.85 -4.33
CA PHE A 71 14.37 -3.56 -3.73
C PHE A 71 14.05 -4.50 -2.58
N VAL A 72 14.14 -5.82 -2.80
CA VAL A 72 13.82 -6.81 -1.75
C VAL A 72 14.74 -6.63 -0.53
N LYS A 73 16.05 -6.41 -0.74
CA LYS A 73 17.00 -6.18 0.36
C LYS A 73 16.65 -4.94 1.17
N LEU A 74 16.37 -3.82 0.50
CA LEU A 74 15.98 -2.58 1.16
C LEU A 74 14.62 -2.70 1.85
N PHE A 75 13.66 -3.36 1.20
CA PHE A 75 12.32 -3.59 1.75
C PHE A 75 12.39 -4.39 3.04
N ILE A 76 13.14 -5.49 3.10
CA ILE A 76 13.30 -6.29 4.32
C ILE A 76 13.91 -5.44 5.46
N SER A 77 14.93 -4.63 5.15
CA SER A 77 15.55 -3.71 6.10
C SER A 77 14.54 -2.69 6.65
N GLU A 78 13.91 -1.92 5.77
CA GLU A 78 13.03 -0.81 6.16
C GLU A 78 11.73 -1.29 6.80
N PHE A 79 11.17 -2.41 6.31
CA PHE A 79 9.99 -3.01 6.89
C PHE A 79 10.24 -3.49 8.33
N ARG A 80 11.41 -4.10 8.58
CA ARG A 80 11.81 -4.48 9.94
C ARG A 80 11.97 -3.27 10.85
N LYS A 81 12.55 -2.18 10.36
CA LYS A 81 12.68 -0.93 11.14
C LYS A 81 11.31 -0.35 11.53
N ARG A 82 10.33 -0.34 10.60
CA ARG A 82 9.00 0.25 10.85
C ARG A 82 8.05 -0.65 11.65
N THR A 83 8.18 -1.98 11.55
CA THR A 83 7.23 -2.93 12.18
C THR A 83 7.83 -3.74 13.33
N GLY A 84 9.14 -3.60 13.59
CA GLY A 84 9.89 -4.38 14.58
C GLY A 84 10.18 -5.82 14.16
N HIS A 85 9.57 -6.31 13.08
CA HIS A 85 9.61 -7.72 12.65
C HIS A 85 9.97 -7.81 11.17
N PRO A 86 10.68 -8.87 10.74
CA PRO A 86 10.90 -9.09 9.32
C PRO A 86 9.57 -9.32 8.59
N PRO A 87 9.46 -8.95 7.31
CA PRO A 87 8.31 -9.31 6.50
C PRO A 87 8.26 -10.83 6.28
N SER A 88 7.06 -11.36 6.21
CA SER A 88 6.79 -12.74 5.80
C SER A 88 7.05 -12.94 4.31
N ARG A 89 7.18 -14.20 3.85
CA ARG A 89 7.33 -14.50 2.42
C ARG A 89 6.19 -13.94 1.57
N ALA A 90 4.95 -14.05 2.05
CA ALA A 90 3.78 -13.52 1.37
C ALA A 90 3.81 -11.98 1.26
N GLU A 91 4.30 -11.29 2.29
CA GLU A 91 4.47 -9.82 2.24
C GLU A 91 5.58 -9.41 1.26
N ILE A 92 6.68 -10.17 1.20
CA ILE A 92 7.76 -9.94 0.22
C ILE A 92 7.23 -10.14 -1.21
N GLU A 93 6.50 -11.22 -1.48
CA GLU A 93 5.90 -11.47 -2.79
C GLU A 93 4.87 -10.40 -3.16
N SER A 94 4.03 -10.00 -2.20
CA SER A 94 3.06 -8.92 -2.40
C SER A 94 3.75 -7.59 -2.74
N ALA A 95 4.83 -7.25 -2.03
CA ALA A 95 5.64 -6.06 -2.30
C ALA A 95 6.27 -6.12 -3.70
N ARG A 96 6.80 -7.28 -4.13
CA ARG A 96 7.33 -7.46 -5.49
C ARG A 96 6.26 -7.23 -6.57
N LEU A 97 5.10 -7.86 -6.42
CA LEU A 97 3.98 -7.70 -7.37
C LEU A 97 3.51 -6.24 -7.44
N ARG A 98 3.42 -5.57 -6.29
CA ARG A 98 3.04 -4.15 -6.22
C ARG A 98 4.09 -3.24 -6.87
N ALA A 99 5.38 -3.51 -6.63
CA ALA A 99 6.47 -2.77 -7.25
C ALA A 99 6.44 -2.91 -8.77
N GLU A 100 6.26 -4.13 -9.28
CA GLU A 100 6.13 -4.38 -10.72
C GLU A 100 4.91 -3.66 -11.31
N ALA A 101 3.74 -3.78 -10.67
CA ALA A 101 2.53 -3.12 -11.10
C ALA A 101 2.68 -1.58 -11.13
N TYR A 102 3.34 -1.01 -10.13
CA TYR A 102 3.62 0.41 -10.03
C TYR A 102 4.54 0.91 -11.15
N VAL A 103 5.66 0.21 -11.42
CA VAL A 103 6.56 0.53 -12.54
C VAL A 103 5.81 0.45 -13.88
N GLN A 104 4.97 -0.57 -14.08
CA GLN A 104 4.17 -0.70 -15.28
C GLN A 104 3.12 0.40 -15.43
N ARG A 105 2.60 0.95 -14.31
CA ARG A 105 1.69 2.11 -14.33
C ARG A 105 2.44 3.36 -14.81
N ILE A 106 3.58 3.67 -14.21
CA ILE A 106 4.41 4.84 -14.58
C ILE A 106 4.80 4.77 -16.06
N ARG A 107 5.20 3.58 -16.56
CA ARG A 107 5.55 3.40 -17.98
C ARG A 107 4.35 3.70 -18.90
N ARG A 108 3.16 3.21 -18.55
CA ARG A 108 1.95 3.47 -19.34
C ARG A 108 1.58 4.95 -19.34
N GLU A 109 1.64 5.61 -18.18
CA GLU A 109 1.39 7.05 -18.05
C GLU A 109 2.39 7.87 -18.90
N ALA A 110 3.67 7.50 -18.89
CA ALA A 110 4.69 8.15 -19.71
C ALA A 110 4.43 7.99 -21.22
N ILE A 111 4.01 6.81 -21.67
CA ILE A 111 3.66 6.57 -23.09
C ILE A 111 2.45 7.41 -23.49
N VAL A 112 1.39 7.42 -22.68
CA VAL A 112 0.18 8.22 -22.95
C VAL A 112 0.52 9.71 -22.98
N ALA A 113 1.33 10.20 -22.03
CA ALA A 113 1.76 11.59 -21.99
C ALA A 113 2.59 11.97 -23.23
N GLN A 114 3.44 11.08 -23.73
CA GLN A 114 4.18 11.29 -24.98
C GLN A 114 3.26 11.30 -26.21
N ALA A 115 2.25 10.43 -26.26
CA ALA A 115 1.27 10.39 -27.34
C ALA A 115 0.46 11.70 -27.42
N LEU A 116 -0.05 12.18 -26.29
CA LEU A 116 -0.78 13.45 -26.19
C LEU A 116 0.06 14.66 -26.63
N ARG A 117 1.37 14.64 -26.38
CA ARG A 117 2.30 15.70 -26.84
C ARG A 117 2.60 15.64 -28.33
N ARG A 118 2.43 14.47 -28.96
CA ARG A 118 2.73 14.26 -30.39
C ARG A 118 1.54 14.53 -31.30
N GLU A 119 0.32 14.68 -30.79
CA GLU A 119 -0.80 15.09 -31.63
C GLU A 119 -0.58 16.52 -32.16
N PRO A 120 -0.45 16.71 -33.48
CA PRO A 120 -0.42 18.05 -34.06
C PRO A 120 -1.78 18.72 -33.84
N ARG A 121 -1.77 20.02 -33.55
CA ARG A 121 -2.94 20.92 -33.44
C ARG A 121 -3.79 21.03 -34.74
N SER A 122 -3.82 20.02 -35.59
CA SER A 122 -4.49 20.02 -36.90
C SER A 122 -6.00 19.79 -36.83
N ALA A 123 -6.59 19.58 -35.65
CA ALA A 123 -8.04 19.41 -35.49
C ALA A 123 -8.74 20.63 -34.84
N ARG A 124 -8.30 21.86 -35.16
CA ARG A 124 -9.21 23.02 -34.99
C ARG A 124 -10.11 23.08 -36.23
N PRO A 125 -11.44 22.93 -36.10
CA PRO A 125 -12.34 23.18 -37.23
C PRO A 125 -12.13 24.62 -37.68
N ARG A 126 -11.88 24.82 -38.98
CA ARG A 126 -11.77 26.17 -39.55
C ARG A 126 -13.13 26.88 -39.39
N PRO A 127 -13.21 28.03 -38.70
CA PRO A 127 -14.43 28.81 -38.69
C PRO A 127 -14.53 29.48 -40.06
N GLY A 128 -15.48 29.03 -40.89
CA GLY A 128 -15.71 29.62 -42.21
C GLY A 128 -15.96 28.60 -43.30
N LEU A 129 -17.09 27.91 -43.21
CA LEU A 129 -17.76 27.35 -44.39
C LEU A 129 -19.25 27.24 -44.03
N VAL A 130 -19.89 28.41 -44.05
CA VAL A 130 -21.33 28.51 -44.28
C VAL A 130 -21.41 29.28 -45.60
N ALA A 131 -21.73 28.55 -46.66
CA ALA A 131 -22.17 29.11 -47.94
C ALA A 131 -23.69 29.02 -47.98
#